data_AF-A0A7Z8PFP7-F1
#
_entry.id   AF-A0A7Z8PFP7-F1
#
_cell.length_a   1.000
_cell.length_b   1.000
_cell.length_c   1.000
_cell.angle_alpha   90.00
_cell.angle_beta   90.00
_cell.angle_gamma   90.00
#
_symmetry.space_group_name_H-M   'P 1'
#
loop_
_entity.id
_entity.type
_entity.pdbx_description
1 polymer ?
#
loop_
_entity_poly.entity_id
_entity_poly.type
_entity_poly.pdbx_seq_one_letter_code
_entity_poly.pdbx_strand_id
1 'polypeptide(L)'
;MPSVLTRLVCALAVMLCAGLSGTQLLRYLDWAEYADFADDLAEGRFVPSDLEALAPVLARTELHCLTLRETPLLSLHFYAVDLRAQQADMHPFLPADDPALQAQRDRTRAMLEEALACAPLDGNLWLSMAILSRAQAAPPDLVARHVALSRLYAPHEGWIADRRAEFF
;
A
#
# COMPACT_ATOMS: atom_id res chain seq x y z
N MET A 1 18.56 36.89 -35.22
CA MET A 1 18.30 37.31 -33.82
C MET A 1 16.99 36.66 -33.40
N PRO A 2 16.95 35.83 -32.34
CA PRO A 2 15.70 35.22 -31.90
C PRO A 2 14.71 36.32 -31.50
N SER A 3 13.46 36.20 -31.94
CA SER A 3 12.43 37.20 -31.66
C SER A 3 12.10 37.22 -30.16
N VAL A 4 11.63 38.35 -29.65
CA VAL A 4 11.20 38.51 -28.26
C VAL A 4 10.15 37.44 -27.89
N LEU A 5 9.31 37.06 -28.84
CA LEU A 5 8.30 36.02 -28.69
C LEU A 5 8.91 34.64 -28.41
N THR A 6 9.96 34.25 -29.13
CA THR A 6 10.67 32.97 -28.90
C THR A 6 11.28 32.92 -27.50
N ARG A 7 11.86 34.02 -27.03
CA ARG A 7 12.45 34.10 -25.68
C ARG A 7 11.39 33.98 -24.58
N LEU A 8 10.23 34.62 -24.76
CA LEU A 8 9.11 34.52 -23.81
C LEU A 8 8.53 33.10 -23.74
N VAL A 9 8.36 32.45 -24.89
CA VAL A 9 7.86 31.05 -24.94
C VAL A 9 8.86 30.10 -24.28
N CYS A 10 10.17 30.24 -24.54
CA CYS A 10 11.18 29.42 -23.87
C CYS A 10 11.22 29.66 -22.35
N ALA A 11 11.12 30.91 -21.90
CA ALA A 11 11.08 31.23 -20.47
C ALA A 11 9.84 30.62 -19.79
N LEU A 12 8.68 30.70 -20.44
CA LEU A 12 7.45 30.08 -19.95
C LEU A 12 7.58 28.55 -19.86
N ALA A 13 8.14 27.92 -20.89
CA ALA A 13 8.38 26.47 -20.92
C ALA A 13 9.32 26.03 -19.80
N VAL A 14 10.43 26.76 -19.57
CA VAL A 14 11.37 26.47 -18.48
C VAL A 14 10.70 26.62 -17.11
N MET A 15 9.90 27.68 -16.89
CA MET A 15 9.16 27.85 -15.64
C MET A 15 8.13 26.73 -15.43
N LEU A 16 7.45 26.28 -16.47
CA LEU A 16 6.51 25.16 -16.40
C LEU A 16 7.22 23.85 -16.03
N CYS A 17 8.34 23.54 -16.69
CA CYS A 17 9.15 22.36 -16.40
C CYS A 17 9.71 22.40 -14.98
N ALA A 18 10.20 23.55 -14.52
CA ALA A 18 10.69 23.72 -13.15
C ALA A 18 9.57 23.56 -12.12
N GLY A 19 8.38 24.09 -12.39
CA GLY A 19 7.20 23.92 -11.53
C GLY A 19 6.77 22.45 -11.40
N LEU A 20 6.66 21.73 -12.51
CA LEU A 20 6.31 20.30 -12.52
C LEU A 20 7.40 19.43 -11.86
N SER A 21 8.67 19.75 -12.07
CA SER A 21 9.78 19.04 -11.43
C SER A 21 9.83 19.31 -9.93
N GLY A 22 9.52 20.53 -9.51
CA GLY A 22 9.46 20.93 -8.11
C GLY A 22 8.37 20.18 -7.33
N THR A 23 7.18 20.01 -7.90
CA THR A 23 6.11 19.26 -7.23
C THR A 23 6.43 17.77 -7.12
N GLN A 24 7.06 17.18 -8.15
CA GLN A 24 7.53 15.80 -8.08
C GLN A 24 8.64 15.60 -7.05
N LEU A 25 9.58 16.55 -6.95
CA LEU A 25 10.65 16.50 -5.95
C LEU A 25 10.09 16.59 -4.52
N LEU A 26 9.15 17.52 -4.28
CA LEU A 26 8.52 17.62 -2.96
C LEU A 26 7.75 16.35 -2.60
N ARG A 27 7.03 15.75 -3.55
CA ARG A 27 6.37 14.45 -3.35
C ARG A 27 7.38 13.34 -3.05
N TYR A 28 8.49 13.29 -3.78
CA TYR A 28 9.55 12.32 -3.51
C TYR A 28 10.12 12.49 -2.10
N LEU A 29 10.46 13.71 -1.70
CA LEU A 29 11.01 13.98 -0.36
C LEU A 29 10.02 13.64 0.76
N ASP A 30 8.72 13.82 0.53
CA ASP A 30 7.67 13.48 1.48
C ASP A 30 7.49 11.97 1.70
N TRP A 31 7.90 11.16 0.71
CA TRP A 31 7.80 9.69 0.76
C TRP A 31 9.14 8.97 0.88
N ALA A 32 10.28 9.66 0.73
CA ALA A 32 11.61 9.05 0.68
C ALA A 32 11.92 8.24 1.95
N GLU A 33 11.69 8.82 3.13
CA GLU A 33 11.90 8.13 4.40
C GLU A 33 11.01 6.88 4.55
N TYR A 34 9.77 6.95 4.08
CA TYR A 34 8.84 5.82 4.10
C TYR A 34 9.16 4.76 3.05
N ALA A 35 9.79 5.15 1.94
CA ALA A 35 10.26 4.23 0.91
C ALA A 35 11.44 3.41 1.43
N ASP A 36 12.44 4.08 2.02
CA ASP A 36 13.56 3.40 2.70
C ASP A 36 13.04 2.46 3.80
N PHE A 37 12.04 2.92 4.56
CA PHE A 37 11.38 2.09 5.57
C PHE A 37 10.71 0.85 4.95
N ALA A 38 10.00 1.00 3.84
CA ALA A 38 9.34 -0.12 3.17
C ALA A 38 10.33 -1.12 2.57
N ASP A 39 11.49 -0.65 2.11
CA ASP A 39 12.58 -1.51 1.65
C ASP A 39 13.14 -2.33 2.82
N ASP A 40 13.38 -1.73 3.99
CA ASP A 40 13.78 -2.48 5.19
C ASP A 40 12.75 -3.58 5.56
N LEU A 41 11.46 -3.28 5.43
CA LEU A 41 10.39 -4.26 5.69
C LEU A 41 10.43 -5.42 4.68
N ALA A 42 10.71 -5.13 3.41
CA ALA A 42 10.86 -6.14 2.38
C ALA A 42 12.07 -7.06 2.65
N GLU A 43 13.10 -6.55 3.35
CA GLU A 43 14.26 -7.33 3.82
C GLU A 43 13.98 -8.12 5.13
N GLY A 44 12.77 -8.02 5.68
CA GLY A 44 12.34 -8.79 6.85
C GLY A 44 12.52 -8.07 8.19
N ARG A 45 12.74 -6.75 8.19
CA ARG A 45 12.71 -5.96 9.43
C ARG A 45 11.32 -6.04 10.07
N PHE A 46 11.28 -6.30 11.37
CA PHE A 46 10.07 -6.22 12.19
C PHE A 46 10.41 -5.66 13.56
N VAL A 47 9.93 -4.45 13.86
CA VAL A 47 10.23 -3.75 15.12
C VAL A 47 8.91 -3.27 15.77
N PRO A 48 8.48 -3.87 16.91
CA PRO A 48 7.20 -3.56 17.54
C PRO A 48 6.95 -2.08 17.89
N SER A 49 8.01 -1.30 18.12
CA SER A 49 7.93 0.13 18.42
C SER A 49 7.69 1.03 17.20
N ASP A 50 7.70 0.47 15.99
CA ASP A 50 7.55 1.24 14.75
C ASP A 50 6.17 1.92 14.62
N LEU A 51 5.16 1.49 15.36
CA LEU A 51 3.82 2.11 15.31
C LEU A 51 3.83 3.61 15.64
N GLU A 52 4.74 4.05 16.53
CA GLU A 52 4.88 5.46 16.87
C GLU A 52 5.51 6.25 15.71
N ALA A 53 6.54 5.69 15.07
CA ALA A 53 7.20 6.28 13.91
C ALA A 53 6.25 6.36 12.70
N LEU A 54 5.35 5.38 12.56
CA LEU A 54 4.37 5.32 11.48
C LEU A 54 3.11 6.16 11.74
N ALA A 55 2.93 6.73 12.94
CA ALA A 55 1.73 7.50 13.26
C ALA A 55 1.40 8.62 12.26
N PRO A 56 2.39 9.41 11.73
CA PRO A 56 2.11 10.46 10.75
C PRO A 56 1.60 9.92 9.41
N VAL A 57 2.17 8.82 8.91
CA VAL A 57 1.76 8.23 7.62
C VAL A 57 0.44 7.49 7.74
N LEU A 58 0.20 6.79 8.85
CA LEU A 58 -1.07 6.09 9.12
C LEU A 58 -2.26 7.03 9.36
N ALA A 59 -1.99 8.32 9.62
CA ALA A 59 -3.01 9.35 9.71
C ALA A 59 -3.44 9.89 8.32
N ARG A 60 -2.70 9.57 7.25
CA ARG A 60 -3.05 9.99 5.89
C ARG A 60 -4.26 9.19 5.39
N THR A 61 -5.18 9.88 4.73
CA THR A 61 -6.41 9.29 4.18
C THR A 61 -6.44 9.34 2.65
N GLU A 62 -5.26 9.44 2.03
CA GLU A 62 -5.13 9.54 0.59
C GLU A 62 -5.49 8.21 -0.08
N LEU A 63 -6.62 8.21 -0.79
CA LEU A 63 -7.15 7.07 -1.54
C LEU A 63 -6.98 7.25 -3.06
N HIS A 64 -6.08 8.12 -3.52
CA HIS A 64 -5.91 8.32 -4.96
C HIS A 64 -5.13 7.15 -5.58
N CYS A 65 -5.58 6.64 -6.73
CA CYS A 65 -4.94 5.53 -7.44
C CYS A 65 -3.42 5.69 -7.60
N LEU A 66 -2.96 6.89 -7.95
CA LEU A 66 -1.53 7.16 -8.11
C LEU A 66 -0.77 7.04 -6.78
N THR A 67 -1.33 7.53 -5.68
CA THR A 67 -0.71 7.38 -4.36
C THR A 67 -0.62 5.92 -3.98
N LEU A 68 -1.73 5.17 -4.03
CA LEU A 68 -1.75 3.76 -3.62
C LEU A 68 -0.85 2.85 -4.49
N ARG A 69 -0.57 3.24 -5.74
CA ARG A 69 0.30 2.49 -6.65
C ARG A 69 1.77 2.90 -6.58
N GLU A 70 2.06 4.18 -6.37
CA GLU A 70 3.41 4.74 -6.47
C GLU A 70 4.09 4.95 -5.12
N THR A 71 3.38 4.76 -4.00
CA THR A 71 3.92 4.98 -2.65
C THR A 71 3.77 3.73 -1.78
N PRO A 72 4.58 3.58 -0.71
CA PRO A 72 4.51 2.43 0.19
C PRO A 72 3.31 2.44 1.13
N LEU A 73 2.38 3.39 0.97
CA LEU A 73 1.31 3.65 1.93
C LEU A 73 0.49 2.38 2.25
N LEU A 74 0.04 1.63 1.24
CA LEU A 74 -0.73 0.40 1.48
C LEU A 74 0.10 -0.67 2.22
N SER A 75 1.37 -0.85 1.85
CA SER A 75 2.29 -1.77 2.51
C SER A 75 2.50 -1.41 3.97
N LEU A 76 2.64 -0.11 4.29
CA LEU A 76 2.77 0.38 5.66
C LEU A 76 1.50 0.16 6.49
N HIS A 77 0.32 0.26 5.86
CA HIS A 77 -0.94 -0.08 6.51
C HIS A 77 -1.05 -1.58 6.83
N PHE A 78 -0.58 -2.46 5.95
CA PHE A 78 -0.46 -3.89 6.24
C PHE A 78 0.52 -4.17 7.38
N TYR A 79 1.71 -3.55 7.35
CA TYR A 79 2.67 -3.70 8.43
C TYR A 79 2.11 -3.23 9.77
N ALA A 80 1.34 -2.14 9.77
CA ALA A 80 0.66 -1.68 10.97
C ALA A 80 -0.41 -2.67 11.50
N VAL A 81 -1.05 -3.48 10.64
CA VAL A 81 -1.90 -4.59 11.08
C VAL A 81 -1.06 -5.63 11.84
N ASP A 82 0.11 -6.00 11.31
CA ASP A 82 1.00 -6.96 11.96
C ASP A 82 1.52 -6.47 13.30
N LEU A 83 1.94 -5.21 13.38
CA LEU A 83 2.38 -4.58 14.63
C LEU A 83 1.25 -4.51 15.68
N ARG A 84 0.03 -4.15 15.28
CA ARG A 84 -1.13 -4.11 16.18
C ARG A 84 -1.51 -5.48 16.69
N ALA A 85 -1.45 -6.49 15.82
CA ALA A 85 -1.70 -7.87 16.21
C ALA A 85 -0.66 -8.36 17.22
N GLN A 86 0.62 -8.06 16.99
CA GLN A 86 1.69 -8.36 17.93
C GLN A 86 1.49 -7.67 19.28
N GLN A 87 1.12 -6.38 19.30
CA GLN A 87 0.83 -5.64 20.53
C GLN A 87 -0.33 -6.24 21.33
N ALA A 88 -1.31 -6.83 20.64
CA ALA A 88 -2.47 -7.48 21.23
C ALA A 88 -2.24 -8.96 21.58
N ASP A 89 -1.04 -9.51 21.35
CA ASP A 89 -0.73 -10.95 21.45
C ASP A 89 -1.67 -11.83 20.60
N MET A 90 -1.94 -11.37 19.38
CA MET A 90 -2.87 -11.97 18.43
C MET A 90 -2.18 -12.32 17.12
N HIS A 91 -2.71 -13.31 16.41
CA HIS A 91 -2.25 -13.62 15.07
C HIS A 91 -2.82 -12.61 14.06
N PRO A 92 -1.99 -11.93 13.24
CA PRO A 92 -2.45 -10.85 12.36
C PRO A 92 -3.46 -11.28 11.31
N PHE A 93 -3.42 -12.57 10.92
CA PHE A 93 -4.26 -13.12 9.86
C PHE A 93 -5.42 -13.99 10.34
N LEU A 94 -5.68 -14.03 11.65
CA LEU A 94 -6.83 -14.74 12.22
C LEU A 94 -7.85 -13.76 12.80
N PRO A 95 -9.14 -14.15 12.87
CA PRO A 95 -10.16 -13.42 13.60
C PRO A 95 -9.71 -13.11 15.02
N ALA A 96 -9.96 -11.88 15.45
CA ALA A 96 -9.57 -11.42 16.78
C ALA A 96 -10.50 -10.30 17.26
N ASP A 97 -10.73 -10.23 18.57
CA ASP A 97 -11.69 -9.29 19.19
C ASP A 97 -11.00 -8.05 19.78
N ASP A 98 -9.92 -7.56 19.17
CA ASP A 98 -9.27 -6.30 19.56
C ASP A 98 -9.78 -5.10 18.73
N PRO A 99 -10.37 -4.06 19.35
CA PRO A 99 -10.93 -2.93 18.62
C PRO A 99 -9.91 -2.12 17.82
N ALA A 100 -8.67 -1.97 18.30
CA ALA A 100 -7.66 -1.17 17.62
C ALA A 100 -7.13 -1.89 16.38
N LEU A 101 -6.91 -3.20 16.48
CA LEU A 101 -6.57 -4.08 15.37
C LEU A 101 -7.69 -4.11 14.33
N GLN A 102 -8.95 -4.22 14.75
CA GLN A 102 -10.07 -4.18 13.81
C GLN A 102 -10.19 -2.84 13.10
N ALA A 103 -10.03 -1.72 13.81
CA ALA A 103 -10.01 -0.40 13.19
C ALA A 103 -8.87 -0.26 12.16
N GLN A 104 -7.69 -0.83 12.44
CA GLN A 104 -6.58 -0.83 11.49
C GLN A 104 -6.87 -1.72 10.27
N ARG A 105 -7.48 -2.90 10.48
CA ARG A 105 -7.91 -3.81 9.40
C ARG A 105 -8.96 -3.15 8.49
N ASP A 106 -9.93 -2.45 9.06
CA ASP A 106 -10.97 -1.75 8.29
C ASP A 106 -10.40 -0.63 7.42
N ARG A 107 -9.47 0.18 7.97
CA ARG A 107 -8.76 1.19 7.17
C ARG A 107 -7.97 0.55 6.03
N THR A 108 -7.23 -0.50 6.35
CA THR A 108 -6.41 -1.22 5.35
C THR A 108 -7.31 -1.83 4.26
N ARG A 109 -8.50 -2.35 4.62
CA ARG A 109 -9.50 -2.86 3.68
C ARG A 109 -9.96 -1.78 2.72
N ALA A 110 -10.37 -0.62 3.23
CA ALA A 110 -10.87 0.48 2.39
C ALA A 110 -9.81 0.93 1.36
N MET A 111 -8.54 0.99 1.78
CA MET A 111 -7.43 1.31 0.87
C MET A 111 -7.19 0.23 -0.17
N LEU A 112 -7.33 -1.04 0.23
CA LEU A 112 -7.16 -2.16 -0.68
C LEU A 112 -8.30 -2.27 -1.69
N GLU A 113 -9.54 -1.98 -1.28
CA GLU A 113 -10.70 -1.90 -2.18
C GLU A 113 -10.50 -0.82 -3.24
N GLU A 114 -10.01 0.35 -2.84
CA GLU A 114 -9.66 1.42 -3.78
C GLU A 114 -8.50 1.02 -4.70
N ALA A 115 -7.43 0.43 -4.16
CA ALA A 115 -6.30 -0.05 -4.96
C ALA A 115 -6.75 -1.09 -6.01
N LEU A 116 -7.68 -1.98 -5.65
CA LEU A 116 -8.29 -2.95 -6.56
C LEU A 116 -9.21 -2.29 -7.60
N ALA A 117 -9.91 -1.21 -7.25
CA ALA A 117 -10.68 -0.44 -8.23
C ALA A 117 -9.75 0.18 -9.31
N CYS A 118 -8.56 0.61 -8.90
CA CYS A 118 -7.54 1.16 -9.79
C CYS A 118 -6.78 0.09 -10.60
N ALA A 119 -6.54 -1.08 -10.00
CA ALA A 119 -5.77 -2.18 -10.58
C ALA A 119 -6.48 -3.54 -10.37
N PRO A 120 -7.63 -3.78 -11.04
CA PRO A 120 -8.45 -4.96 -10.79
C PRO A 120 -7.82 -6.28 -11.23
N LEU A 121 -6.73 -6.21 -12.00
CA LEU A 121 -5.97 -7.37 -12.48
C LEU A 121 -4.67 -7.57 -11.69
N ASP A 122 -4.51 -6.95 -10.52
CA ASP A 122 -3.34 -7.17 -9.67
C ASP A 122 -3.56 -8.39 -8.76
N GLY A 123 -2.86 -9.49 -9.05
CA GLY A 123 -3.00 -10.73 -8.30
C GLY A 123 -2.48 -10.67 -6.87
N ASN A 124 -1.54 -9.77 -6.56
CA ASN A 124 -1.06 -9.55 -5.19
C ASN A 124 -2.11 -8.80 -4.36
N LEU A 125 -2.75 -7.78 -4.91
CA LEU A 125 -3.84 -7.08 -4.22
C LEU A 125 -5.01 -8.02 -3.89
N TRP A 126 -5.37 -8.93 -4.81
CA TRP A 126 -6.37 -9.97 -4.53
C TRP A 126 -5.93 -10.97 -3.45
N LEU A 127 -4.64 -11.32 -3.38
CA LEU A 127 -4.11 -12.15 -2.30
C LEU A 127 -4.22 -11.44 -0.95
N SER A 128 -3.77 -10.19 -0.89
CA SER A 128 -3.90 -9.33 0.28
C SER A 128 -5.36 -9.20 0.74
N MET A 129 -6.31 -9.14 -0.20
CA MET A 129 -7.75 -9.06 0.10
C MET A 129 -8.27 -10.36 0.68
N ALA A 130 -7.78 -11.51 0.20
CA ALA A 130 -8.12 -12.81 0.76
C ALA A 130 -7.63 -12.94 2.21
N ILE A 131 -6.37 -12.55 2.47
CA ILE A 131 -5.75 -12.58 3.80
C ILE A 131 -6.56 -11.71 4.78
N LEU A 132 -6.85 -10.46 4.40
CA LEU A 132 -7.58 -9.54 5.26
C LEU A 132 -9.03 -9.98 5.49
N SER A 133 -9.68 -10.57 4.48
CA SER A 133 -11.02 -11.13 4.61
C SER A 133 -11.07 -12.30 5.59
N ARG A 134 -10.08 -13.19 5.56
CA ARG A 134 -9.94 -14.25 6.57
C ARG A 134 -9.73 -13.68 7.97
N ALA A 135 -8.84 -12.69 8.10
CA ALA A 135 -8.54 -12.04 9.37
C ALA A 135 -9.77 -11.35 10.00
N GLN A 136 -10.76 -10.99 9.19
CA GLN A 136 -12.01 -10.37 9.61
C GLN A 136 -13.20 -11.34 9.63
N ALA A 137 -12.95 -12.64 9.67
CA ALA A 137 -13.98 -13.69 9.75
C ALA A 137 -15.03 -13.61 8.62
N ALA A 138 -14.63 -13.16 7.42
CA ALA A 138 -15.51 -13.15 6.26
C ALA A 138 -15.93 -14.58 5.86
N PRO A 139 -17.08 -14.73 5.17
CA PRO A 139 -17.55 -16.03 4.70
C PRO A 139 -16.47 -16.80 3.89
N PRO A 140 -16.29 -18.12 4.11
CA PRO A 140 -15.24 -18.89 3.44
C PRO A 140 -15.31 -18.88 1.92
N ASP A 141 -16.52 -18.78 1.34
CA ASP A 141 -16.75 -18.67 -0.10
C ASP A 141 -16.22 -17.35 -0.68
N LEU A 142 -16.37 -16.24 0.07
CA LEU A 142 -15.80 -14.94 -0.30
C LEU A 142 -14.27 -14.98 -0.27
N VAL A 143 -13.68 -15.57 0.77
CA VAL A 143 -12.22 -15.73 0.86
C VAL A 143 -11.70 -16.58 -0.30
N ALA A 144 -12.35 -17.72 -0.59
CA ALA A 144 -11.98 -18.60 -1.70
C ALA A 144 -12.07 -17.89 -3.06
N ARG A 145 -13.07 -17.03 -3.26
CA ARG A 145 -13.20 -16.20 -4.46
C ARG A 145 -12.02 -15.23 -4.62
N HIS A 146 -11.59 -14.55 -3.55
CA HIS A 146 -10.42 -13.67 -3.62
C HIS A 146 -9.14 -14.43 -3.95
N VAL A 147 -8.93 -15.62 -3.36
CA VAL A 147 -7.80 -16.51 -3.72
C VAL A 147 -7.86 -16.92 -5.19
N ALA A 148 -9.03 -17.24 -5.71
CA ALA A 148 -9.21 -17.59 -7.12
C ALA A 148 -8.84 -16.42 -8.05
N LEU A 149 -9.24 -15.20 -7.71
CA LEU A 149 -8.86 -13.99 -8.47
C LEU A 149 -7.35 -13.74 -8.42
N SER A 150 -6.70 -13.92 -7.27
CA SER A 150 -5.24 -13.85 -7.16
C SER A 150 -4.55 -14.85 -8.10
N ARG A 151 -5.03 -16.10 -8.16
CA ARG A 151 -4.48 -17.14 -9.05
C ARG A 151 -4.71 -16.82 -10.52
N LEU A 152 -5.87 -16.27 -10.86
CA LEU A 152 -6.22 -15.90 -12.23
C LEU A 152 -5.29 -14.81 -12.77
N TYR A 153 -5.01 -13.80 -11.95
CA TYR A 153 -4.28 -12.61 -12.40
C TYR A 153 -2.76 -12.64 -12.13
N ALA A 154 -2.30 -13.48 -11.20
CA ALA A 154 -0.88 -13.76 -11.00
C ALA A 154 -0.60 -15.29 -10.92
N PRO A 155 -0.77 -16.03 -12.04
CA PRO A 155 -0.61 -17.48 -12.05
C PRO A 155 0.84 -17.95 -11.93
N HIS A 156 1.80 -17.13 -12.39
CA HIS A 156 3.21 -17.52 -12.53
C HIS A 156 4.18 -16.69 -11.67
N GLU A 157 3.66 -15.79 -10.84
CA GLU A 157 4.51 -15.02 -9.92
C GLU A 157 4.90 -15.90 -8.74
N GLY A 158 6.13 -16.42 -8.77
CA GLY A 158 6.64 -17.40 -7.79
C GLY A 158 6.44 -16.94 -6.35
N TRP A 159 6.82 -15.70 -6.03
CA TRP A 159 6.68 -15.14 -4.69
C TRP A 159 5.22 -15.04 -4.21
N ILE A 160 4.24 -14.81 -5.11
CA ILE A 160 2.81 -14.83 -4.77
C ILE A 160 2.32 -16.27 -4.61
N ALA A 161 2.83 -17.20 -5.42
CA ALA A 161 2.54 -18.62 -5.29
C ALA A 161 3.02 -19.20 -3.95
N ASP A 162 4.24 -18.84 -3.53
CA ASP A 162 4.83 -19.25 -2.25
C ASP A 162 4.01 -18.71 -1.08
N ARG A 163 3.71 -17.40 -1.07
CA ARG A 163 2.81 -16.82 -0.04
C ARG A 163 1.46 -17.55 -0.01
N ARG A 164 0.85 -17.85 -1.16
CA ARG A 164 -0.43 -18.58 -1.19
C ARG A 164 -0.32 -19.95 -0.50
N ALA A 165 0.77 -20.68 -0.70
CA ALA A 165 0.99 -21.99 -0.11
C ALA A 165 1.27 -21.92 1.41
N GLU A 166 1.91 -20.84 1.87
CA GLU A 166 2.11 -20.61 3.31
C GLU A 166 0.80 -20.27 4.02
N PHE A 167 -0.12 -19.56 3.35
CA PHE A 167 -1.37 -19.09 3.95
C PHE A 167 -2.56 -20.05 3.82
N PHE A 168 -2.63 -20.86 2.77
CA PHE A 168 -3.78 -21.71 2.42
C PHE A 168 -3.39 -23.14 2.10
#